data_AF-A0A3M2BUW2-F1
#
_entry.id   AF-A0A3M2BUW2-F1
#
_cell.length_a   1.000
_cell.length_b   1.000
_cell.length_c   1.000
_cell.angle_alpha   90.00
_cell.angle_beta   90.00
_cell.angle_gamma   90.00
#
_symmetry.space_group_name_H-M   'P 1'
#
loop_
_entity.id
_entity.type
_entity.pdbx_description
1 polymer ?
#
loop_
_entity_poly.entity_id
_entity_poly.type
_entity_poly.pdbx_seq_one_letter_code
_entity_poly.pdbx_strand_id
1 'polypeptide(L)'
;MVPRAPIDTLLVGGRVHLQFNTTPVEGEPSSEFLVRRARLYVNGRVNEWIDGVAQVDVSGGRASARFAFVRLWFGEALQLSFGQFKRAFDLFELTSSSRILVVERAGGVRGVEFGSGFRCAAMRGSE
;
A
#
# COMPACT_ATOMS: atom_id res chain seq x y z
N MET A 1 15.76 13.39 -35.95
CA MET A 1 15.08 13.16 -34.66
C MET A 1 15.74 11.96 -34.01
N VAL A 2 16.51 12.16 -32.95
CA VAL A 2 17.19 11.05 -32.25
C VAL A 2 16.15 10.35 -31.38
N PRO A 3 16.01 9.01 -31.42
CA PRO A 3 15.15 8.30 -30.48
C PRO A 3 15.71 8.53 -29.07
N ARG A 4 15.03 9.35 -28.28
CA ARG A 4 15.32 9.49 -26.85
C ARG A 4 14.95 8.16 -26.22
N ALA A 5 15.87 7.52 -25.48
CA ALA A 5 15.60 6.24 -24.83
C ALA A 5 14.26 6.36 -24.07
N PRO A 6 13.32 5.41 -24.25
CA PRO A 6 11.94 5.60 -23.81
C PRO A 6 11.77 5.63 -22.28
N ILE A 7 12.83 5.31 -21.51
CA ILE A 7 12.84 5.24 -20.05
C ILE A 7 14.25 5.61 -19.54
N ASP A 8 14.36 6.67 -18.74
CA ASP A 8 15.61 7.06 -18.07
C ASP A 8 16.02 6.07 -16.97
N THR A 9 15.06 5.57 -16.20
CA THR A 9 15.33 4.60 -15.11
C THR A 9 14.18 3.64 -14.93
N LEU A 10 14.50 2.35 -14.77
CA LEU A 10 13.55 1.30 -14.41
C LEU A 10 14.10 0.49 -13.25
N LEU A 11 13.34 0.44 -12.15
CA LEU A 11 13.65 -0.39 -10.99
C LEU A 11 12.53 -1.42 -10.81
N VAL A 12 12.90 -2.69 -10.88
CA VAL A 12 12.01 -3.81 -10.55
C VAL A 12 12.47 -4.42 -9.24
N GLY A 13 11.53 -4.72 -8.36
CA GLY A 13 11.86 -5.37 -7.10
C GLY A 13 10.66 -5.99 -6.44
N GLY A 14 10.88 -6.46 -5.21
CA GLY A 14 9.81 -7.06 -4.43
C GLY A 14 10.17 -7.20 -2.97
N ARG A 15 9.23 -7.72 -2.20
CA ARG A 15 9.40 -8.07 -0.80
C ARG A 15 8.42 -9.16 -0.38
N VAL A 16 8.87 -10.00 0.54
CA VAL A 16 8.06 -11.03 1.18
C VAL A 16 8.10 -10.82 2.68
N HIS A 17 6.93 -10.90 3.32
CA HIS A 17 6.76 -10.82 4.76
C HIS A 17 6.14 -12.12 5.23
N LEU A 18 6.90 -12.90 6.00
CA LEU A 18 6.44 -14.12 6.64
C LEU A 18 6.08 -13.81 8.10
N GLN A 19 5.08 -14.49 8.63
CA GLN A 19 4.60 -14.26 9.98
C GLN A 19 4.11 -15.55 10.60
N PHE A 20 4.47 -15.76 11.85
CA PHE A 20 3.91 -16.80 12.71
C PHE A 20 3.09 -16.13 13.81
N ASN A 21 1.82 -16.50 13.92
CA ASN A 21 0.87 -15.92 14.87
C ASN A 21 0.38 -16.97 15.84
N THR A 22 0.38 -16.63 17.13
CA THR A 22 -0.32 -17.38 18.18
C THR A 22 -1.42 -16.52 18.79
N THR A 23 -2.59 -17.11 19.06
CA THR A 23 -3.67 -16.42 19.78
C THR A 23 -4.45 -17.42 20.64
N PRO A 24 -4.83 -17.04 21.87
CA PRO A 24 -5.72 -17.85 22.70
C PRO A 24 -7.21 -17.56 22.45
N VAL A 25 -7.55 -16.69 21.49
CA VAL A 25 -8.94 -16.32 21.20
C VAL A 25 -9.73 -17.52 20.67
N GLU A 26 -10.87 -17.81 21.30
CA GLU A 26 -11.76 -18.89 20.88
C GLU A 26 -12.28 -18.68 19.45
N GLY A 27 -12.30 -19.75 18.66
CA GLY A 27 -12.74 -19.71 17.24
C GLY A 27 -11.64 -19.37 16.23
N GLU A 28 -10.43 -18.99 16.67
CA GLU A 28 -9.26 -18.78 15.82
C GLU A 28 -8.27 -19.96 15.93
N PRO A 29 -7.51 -20.28 14.87
CA PRO A 29 -6.41 -21.23 14.98
C PRO A 29 -5.41 -20.79 16.04
N SER A 30 -5.07 -21.70 16.96
CA SER A 30 -4.17 -21.40 18.07
C SER A 30 -2.80 -20.93 17.59
N SER A 31 -2.30 -21.49 16.48
CA SER A 31 -1.04 -21.13 15.84
C SER A 31 -1.13 -21.26 14.32
N GLU A 32 -0.56 -20.31 13.60
CA GLU A 32 -0.59 -20.30 12.13
C GLU A 32 0.66 -19.63 11.56
N PHE A 33 1.17 -20.18 10.46
CA PHE A 33 2.17 -19.54 9.63
C PHE A 33 1.53 -18.98 8.37
N LEU A 34 1.77 -17.70 8.07
CA LEU A 34 1.16 -17.01 6.94
C LEU A 34 2.16 -16.13 6.18
N VAL A 35 1.93 -15.99 4.88
CA VAL A 35 2.59 -14.97 4.05
C VAL A 35 1.74 -13.73 4.08
N ARG A 36 2.12 -12.75 4.91
CA ARG A 36 1.30 -11.55 5.10
C ARG A 36 1.34 -10.62 3.89
N ARG A 37 2.48 -10.55 3.22
CA ARG A 37 2.68 -9.73 2.01
C ARG A 37 3.65 -10.43 1.09
N ALA A 38 3.31 -10.53 -0.17
CA ALA A 38 4.22 -10.93 -1.23
C ALA A 38 4.03 -9.93 -2.35
N ARG A 39 4.91 -8.92 -2.39
CA ARG A 39 4.70 -7.76 -3.25
C ARG A 39 5.80 -7.63 -4.26
N LEU A 40 5.41 -7.39 -5.50
CA LEU A 40 6.29 -7.03 -6.59
C LEU A 40 6.00 -5.59 -6.98
N TYR A 41 7.05 -4.83 -7.31
CA TYR A 41 6.91 -3.45 -7.73
C TYR A 41 7.80 -3.15 -8.92
N VAL A 42 7.35 -2.17 -9.70
CA VAL A 42 8.07 -1.55 -10.79
C VAL A 42 7.98 -0.04 -10.60
N ASN A 43 9.12 0.63 -10.57
CA ASN A 43 9.22 2.08 -10.57
C ASN A 43 9.90 2.49 -11.87
N GLY A 44 9.30 3.43 -12.59
CA GLY A 44 9.85 3.94 -13.84
C GLY A 44 9.95 5.46 -13.82
N ARG A 45 11.05 6.00 -14.31
CA ARG A 45 11.19 7.41 -14.67
C ARG A 45 11.38 7.49 -16.17
N VAL A 46 10.48 8.18 -16.85
CA VAL A 46 10.55 8.37 -18.31
C VAL A 46 11.45 9.55 -18.64
N ASN A 47 11.27 10.65 -17.92
CA ASN A 47 12.07 11.88 -18.01
C ASN A 47 11.94 12.68 -16.69
N GLU A 48 12.42 13.93 -16.68
CA GLU A 48 12.30 14.84 -15.54
C GLU A 48 10.85 15.23 -15.18
N TRP A 49 9.90 15.08 -16.10
CA TRP A 49 8.51 15.50 -15.89
C TRP A 49 7.57 14.34 -15.59
N ILE A 50 7.96 13.10 -15.89
CA ILE A 50 7.09 11.93 -15.85
C ILE A 50 7.77 10.76 -15.15
N ASP A 51 7.13 10.28 -14.08
CA ASP A 51 7.46 9.00 -13.45
C ASP A 51 6.20 8.22 -13.07
N GLY A 52 6.38 6.96 -12.69
CA GLY A 52 5.27 6.10 -12.29
C GLY A 52 5.71 4.92 -11.45
N VAL A 53 4.74 4.37 -10.73
CA VAL A 53 4.93 3.21 -9.87
C VAL A 53 3.74 2.26 -10.00
N ALA A 54 4.03 0.97 -10.14
CA ALA A 54 3.08 -0.10 -9.99
C ALA A 54 3.55 -1.09 -8.92
N GLN A 55 2.64 -1.52 -8.05
CA GLN A 55 2.88 -2.56 -7.04
C GLN A 55 1.68 -3.49 -6.97
N VAL A 56 1.95 -4.77 -7.10
CA VAL A 56 0.97 -5.84 -6.92
C VAL A 56 1.29 -6.63 -5.66
N ASP A 57 0.25 -7.15 -5.01
CA ASP A 57 0.33 -8.03 -3.86
C ASP A 57 -0.30 -9.36 -4.24
N VAL A 58 0.47 -10.43 -4.14
CA VAL A 58 0.08 -11.81 -4.48
C VAL A 58 -0.02 -12.70 -3.24
N SER A 59 0.03 -12.13 -2.03
CA SER A 59 -0.24 -12.88 -0.80
C SER A 59 -1.68 -13.41 -0.77
N GLY A 60 -1.88 -14.59 -0.17
CA GLY A 60 -3.23 -15.14 0.05
C GLY A 60 -3.90 -15.71 -1.22
N GLY A 61 -3.12 -16.09 -2.23
CA GLY A 61 -3.61 -16.81 -3.42
C GLY A 61 -4.31 -15.95 -4.47
N ARG A 62 -4.41 -14.62 -4.27
CA ARG A 62 -5.00 -13.69 -5.24
C ARG A 62 -4.08 -12.50 -5.48
N ALA A 63 -3.96 -12.07 -6.74
CA ALA A 63 -3.26 -10.84 -7.09
C ALA A 63 -4.17 -9.61 -6.89
N SER A 64 -3.66 -8.58 -6.23
CA SER A 64 -4.34 -7.29 -6.04
C SER A 64 -3.37 -6.13 -6.25
N ALA A 65 -3.80 -5.10 -6.97
CA ALA A 65 -3.01 -3.87 -7.09
C ALA A 65 -3.03 -3.11 -5.76
N ARG A 66 -1.86 -2.69 -5.26
CA ARG A 66 -1.73 -1.84 -4.06
C ARG A 66 -1.54 -0.38 -4.43
N PHE A 67 -0.62 -0.13 -5.36
CA PHE A 67 -0.39 1.19 -5.94
C PHE A 67 -0.22 1.02 -7.45
N ALA A 68 -0.80 1.91 -8.24
CA ALA A 68 -0.64 1.95 -9.69
C ALA A 68 -0.94 3.39 -10.12
N PHE A 69 0.09 4.22 -10.25
CA PHE A 69 -0.08 5.63 -10.55
C PHE A 69 1.03 6.16 -11.45
N VAL A 70 0.71 7.27 -12.13
CA VAL A 70 1.64 8.12 -12.87
C VAL A 70 1.69 9.48 -12.19
N ARG A 71 2.88 10.10 -12.15
CA ARG A 71 3.11 11.45 -11.66
C ARG A 71 3.63 12.35 -12.75
N LEU A 72 3.06 13.55 -12.79
CA LEU A 72 3.53 14.67 -13.59
C LEU A 72 4.15 15.73 -12.67
N TRP A 73 5.35 16.18 -13.02
CA TRP A 73 6.10 17.22 -12.31
C TRP A 73 6.07 18.51 -13.11
N PHE A 74 5.56 19.59 -12.50
CA PHE A 74 5.56 20.94 -13.09
C PHE A 74 6.58 21.86 -12.39
N GLY A 75 7.38 21.29 -11.48
CA GLY A 75 8.33 21.97 -10.59
C GLY A 75 8.33 21.30 -9.21
N GLU A 76 9.14 21.79 -8.28
CA GLU A 76 9.21 21.25 -6.92
C GLU A 76 7.90 21.47 -6.13
N ALA A 77 7.22 22.58 -6.41
CA ALA A 77 6.03 23.02 -5.69
C ALA A 77 4.72 22.37 -6.17
N LEU A 78 4.69 21.79 -7.39
CA LEU A 78 3.46 21.26 -7.97
C LEU A 78 3.68 19.92 -8.68
N GLN A 79 2.95 18.92 -8.19
CA GLN A 79 2.93 17.57 -8.73
C GLN A 79 1.47 17.10 -8.85
N LEU A 80 1.16 16.42 -9.95
CA LEU A 80 -0.14 15.79 -10.15
C LEU A 80 0.04 14.27 -10.22
N SER A 81 -0.70 13.54 -9.38
CA SER A 81 -0.69 12.08 -9.34
C SER A 81 -2.03 11.54 -9.83
N PHE A 82 -2.00 10.61 -10.79
CA PHE A 82 -3.20 9.98 -11.35
C PHE A 82 -3.10 8.46 -11.18
N GLY A 83 -4.16 7.85 -10.65
CA GLY A 83 -4.28 6.40 -10.49
C GLY A 83 -4.63 5.96 -9.07
N GLN A 84 -4.22 4.75 -8.72
CA GLN A 84 -4.47 4.16 -7.42
C GLN A 84 -3.26 4.37 -6.49
N PHE A 85 -3.47 5.12 -5.41
CA PHE A 85 -2.48 5.31 -4.35
C PHE A 85 -3.20 5.54 -3.01
N LYS A 86 -2.44 5.52 -1.91
CA LYS A 86 -3.01 5.77 -0.58
C LYS A 86 -3.48 7.22 -0.48
N ARG A 87 -4.71 7.42 0.03
CA ARG A 87 -5.19 8.76 0.37
C ARG A 87 -4.38 9.30 1.55
N ALA A 88 -3.97 10.55 1.46
CA ALA A 88 -3.27 11.24 2.54
C ALA A 88 -4.25 11.55 3.67
N PHE A 89 -4.28 10.69 4.68
CA PHE A 89 -5.16 10.82 5.83
C PHE A 89 -4.38 10.76 7.15
N ASP A 90 -3.48 9.79 7.28
CA ASP A 90 -2.71 9.57 8.51
C ASP A 90 -1.27 9.16 8.15
N LEU A 91 -0.29 9.68 8.90
CA LEU A 91 1.13 9.39 8.71
C LEU A 91 1.43 7.91 8.93
N PHE A 92 0.76 7.27 9.89
CA PHE A 92 1.00 5.85 10.18
C PHE A 92 0.45 4.95 9.06
N GLU A 93 -0.69 5.31 8.47
CA GLU A 93 -1.20 4.68 7.25
C GLU A 93 -0.31 4.94 6.03
N LEU A 94 0.20 6.16 5.85
CA LEU A 94 1.08 6.52 4.73
C LEU A 94 2.48 5.92 4.82
N THR A 95 2.99 5.68 6.04
CA THR A 95 4.31 5.09 6.27
C THR A 95 4.42 3.75 5.53
N SER A 96 5.57 3.46 4.91
CA SER A 96 5.76 2.18 4.21
C SER A 96 5.56 1.01 5.18
N SER A 97 4.91 -0.07 4.73
CA SER A 97 4.80 -1.30 5.53
C SER A 97 6.14 -2.01 5.79
N SER A 98 7.24 -1.58 5.18
CA SER A 98 8.60 -2.05 5.52
C SER A 98 9.27 -1.20 6.60
N ARG A 99 8.64 -0.10 7.04
CA ARG A 99 9.20 0.86 8.00
C ARG A 99 8.26 1.14 9.17
N ILE A 100 7.15 0.42 9.29
CA ILE A 100 6.31 0.48 10.49
C ILE A 100 7.00 -0.26 11.63
N LEU A 101 6.91 0.29 12.84
CA LEU A 101 7.55 -0.28 14.04
C LEU A 101 6.82 -1.53 14.55
N VAL A 102 5.50 -1.58 14.34
CA VAL A 102 4.65 -2.68 14.78
C VAL A 102 4.32 -3.61 13.62
N VAL A 103 4.05 -4.88 13.95
CA VAL A 103 3.69 -5.89 12.95
C VAL A 103 2.41 -5.47 12.21
N GLU A 104 1.32 -5.18 12.94
CA GLU A 104 0.03 -4.77 12.36
C GLU A 104 -0.20 -3.25 12.44
N ARG A 105 -0.85 -2.68 11.42
CA ARG A 105 -1.46 -1.35 11.60
C ARG A 105 -2.81 -1.53 12.27
N ALA A 106 -3.16 -0.59 13.15
CA ALA A 106 -4.45 -0.38 13.82
C ALA A 106 -5.43 -1.57 13.76
N GLY A 107 -5.66 -2.22 14.91
CA GLY A 107 -6.77 -3.16 15.11
C GLY A 107 -6.75 -4.45 14.29
N GLY A 108 -5.80 -4.64 13.36
CA GLY A 108 -5.68 -5.86 12.56
C GLY A 108 -5.07 -7.06 13.28
N VAL A 109 -5.28 -7.18 14.60
CA VAL A 109 -4.78 -8.31 15.40
C VAL A 109 -5.79 -9.46 15.30
N ARG A 110 -5.29 -10.69 15.03
CA ARG A 110 -6.15 -11.87 14.85
C ARG A 110 -7.02 -12.12 16.09
N GLY A 111 -8.31 -12.30 15.88
CA GLY A 111 -9.30 -12.51 16.95
C GLY A 111 -9.74 -11.23 17.67
N VAL A 112 -9.36 -10.04 17.20
CA VAL A 112 -9.81 -8.77 17.78
C VAL A 112 -10.45 -7.90 16.71
N GLU A 113 -11.77 -7.73 16.74
CA GLU A 113 -12.46 -6.73 15.93
C GLU A 113 -12.40 -5.36 16.61
N PHE A 114 -11.49 -4.50 16.15
CA PHE A 114 -11.66 -3.08 16.37
C PHE A 114 -12.48 -2.53 15.22
N GLY A 115 -13.65 -1.95 15.53
CA GLY A 115 -14.49 -1.27 14.55
C GLY A 115 -13.64 -0.37 13.66
N SER A 116 -13.54 -0.75 12.38
CA SER A 116 -12.65 -0.10 11.44
C SER A 116 -13.13 1.34 11.18
N GLY A 117 -12.44 2.29 11.79
CA GLY A 117 -12.55 3.71 11.48
C GLY A 117 -13.48 4.49 12.41
N PHE A 118 -13.01 5.66 12.83
CA PHE A 118 -13.85 6.79 13.16
C PHE A 118 -14.76 7.06 11.95
N ARG A 119 -15.97 6.49 11.95
CA ARG A 119 -17.02 6.95 11.05
C ARG A 119 -17.43 8.33 11.56
N CYS A 120 -17.04 9.40 10.86
CA CYS A 120 -17.88 10.59 10.85
C CYS A 120 -19.18 10.20 10.14
N ALA A 121 -20.12 9.63 10.90
CA ALA A 121 -21.51 9.66 10.49
C ALA A 121 -21.91 11.14 10.54
N ALA A 122 -22.00 11.78 9.37
CA ALA A 122 -22.78 13.00 9.28
C ALA A 122 -24.20 12.64 9.72
N MET A 123 -24.58 13.09 10.91
CA MET A 123 -25.98 13.04 11.34
C MET A 123 -26.79 13.83 10.31
N ARG A 124 -27.51 13.13 9.42
CA ARG A 124 -28.67 13.72 8.77
C ARG A 124 -29.70 13.88 9.87
N GLY A 125 -29.94 15.12 10.29
CA GLY A 125 -31.17 15.47 10.98
C GLY A 125 -32.35 15.13 10.07
N SER A 126 -33.26 14.32 10.59
CA SER A 126 -34.63 14.24 10.10
C SER A 126 -35.46 15.20 10.94
N GLU A 127 -36.03 16.20 10.27
CA GLU A 127 -37.22 16.91 10.75
C GLU A 127 -38.41 15.95 10.89
#